data_AF-A0A0M4G076-F1
#
_entry.id   AF-A0A0M4G076-F1
#
_cell.length_a   1.000
_cell.length_b   1.000
_cell.length_c   1.000
_cell.angle_alpha   90.00
_cell.angle_beta   90.00
_cell.angle_gamma   90.00
#
_symmetry.space_group_name_H-M   'P 1'
#
loop_
_entity.id
_entity.type
_entity.pdbx_description
1 polymer ?
#
loop_
_entity_poly.entity_id
_entity_poly.type
_entity_poly.pdbx_seq_one_letter_code
_entity_poly.pdbx_strand_id
1 'polypeptide(L)'
;MIGSPEINKVIRKILTPTLKENGFNKVNTRHNWASIDHCIWVVDITAVGKYFSEVTGWSPMSIHVELGIYYDFVPTENSDIKTGTKGELLPKAHQCQLPNELNCNIDQANYTRHFDNPAEVDRKDIWWIETNGSNIEEVISDIKHSFLISGLDWFRKYTDLETAFNEIEKEHNSFNKFYNAKYFAKHLNDNAKFNEYSQLLEREQKRIDSFFN
;
A
#
# COMPACT_ATOMS: atom_id res chain seq x y z
N MET A 1 -3.65 -5.83 -28.06
CA MET A 1 -3.46 -5.09 -26.81
C MET A 1 -3.81 -6.03 -25.67
N ILE A 2 -2.90 -6.24 -24.72
CA ILE A 2 -3.16 -7.07 -23.56
C ILE A 2 -4.22 -6.42 -22.66
N GLY A 3 -5.10 -7.23 -22.08
CA GLY A 3 -6.15 -6.78 -21.17
C GLY A 3 -5.95 -7.25 -19.74
N SER A 4 -6.81 -6.74 -18.86
CA SER A 4 -6.88 -7.16 -17.46
C SER A 4 -7.09 -8.69 -17.29
N PRO A 5 -7.92 -9.39 -18.11
CA PRO A 5 -8.11 -10.84 -17.97
C PRO A 5 -6.82 -11.66 -18.16
N GLU A 6 -6.01 -11.31 -19.16
CA GLU A 6 -4.74 -11.98 -19.45
C GLU A 6 -3.76 -11.75 -18.31
N ILE A 7 -3.69 -10.52 -17.79
CA ILE A 7 -2.83 -10.18 -16.65
C ILE A 7 -3.25 -10.92 -15.39
N ASN A 8 -4.55 -10.95 -15.13
CA ASN A 8 -5.13 -11.64 -13.98
C ASN A 8 -4.81 -13.13 -13.99
N LYS A 9 -4.73 -13.76 -15.17
CA LYS A 9 -4.33 -15.17 -15.31
C LYS A 9 -2.89 -15.41 -14.84
N VAL A 10 -1.96 -14.51 -15.20
CA VAL A 10 -0.55 -14.62 -14.82
C VAL A 10 -0.35 -14.34 -13.34
N ILE A 11 -1.01 -13.32 -12.79
CA ILE A 11 -1.01 -13.03 -11.34
C ILE A 11 -1.47 -14.25 -10.54
N ARG A 12 -2.59 -14.87 -10.94
CA ARG A 12 -3.11 -16.08 -10.27
C ARG A 12 -2.16 -17.27 -10.35
N LYS A 13 -1.42 -17.40 -11.45
CA LYS A 13 -0.47 -18.50 -11.68
C LYS A 13 0.79 -18.34 -10.83
N ILE A 14 1.33 -17.12 -10.73
CA ILE A 14 2.68 -16.88 -10.18
C ILE A 14 2.63 -16.30 -8.76
N LEU A 15 1.85 -15.23 -8.55
CA LEU A 15 1.88 -14.45 -7.31
C LEU A 15 0.90 -14.99 -6.26
N THR A 16 -0.31 -15.36 -6.66
CA THR A 16 -1.34 -15.87 -5.73
C THR A 16 -0.87 -17.04 -4.85
N PRO A 17 -0.16 -18.08 -5.36
CA PRO A 17 0.38 -19.15 -4.52
C PRO A 17 1.36 -18.61 -3.47
N THR A 18 2.26 -17.72 -3.89
CA THR A 18 3.26 -17.10 -3.02
C THR A 18 2.59 -16.33 -1.87
N LEU A 19 1.54 -15.55 -2.14
CA LEU A 19 0.82 -14.83 -1.07
C LEU A 19 0.17 -15.80 -0.07
N LYS A 20 -0.47 -16.86 -0.56
CA LYS A 20 -1.10 -17.88 0.31
C LYS A 20 -0.08 -18.61 1.18
N GLU A 21 1.06 -19.00 0.61
CA GLU A 21 2.17 -19.64 1.32
C GLU A 21 2.74 -18.75 2.43
N ASN A 22 2.57 -17.43 2.34
CA ASN A 22 3.07 -16.45 3.29
C ASN A 22 1.96 -15.82 4.17
N GLY A 23 0.86 -16.55 4.39
CA GLY A 23 -0.12 -16.21 5.42
C GLY A 23 -1.33 -15.37 4.97
N PHE A 24 -1.41 -15.00 3.69
CA PHE A 24 -2.60 -14.31 3.17
C PHE A 24 -3.78 -15.28 3.12
N ASN A 25 -4.77 -15.04 3.99
CA ASN A 25 -5.93 -15.90 4.18
C ASN A 25 -7.14 -15.49 3.30
N LYS A 26 -7.13 -14.27 2.76
CA LYS A 26 -8.10 -13.76 1.79
C LYS A 26 -7.37 -13.25 0.56
N VAL A 27 -7.20 -14.12 -0.42
CA VAL A 27 -6.45 -13.80 -1.65
C VAL A 27 -7.41 -13.70 -2.82
N ASN A 28 -7.59 -12.50 -3.36
CA ASN A 28 -8.21 -12.30 -4.67
C ASN A 28 -7.12 -12.11 -5.73
N THR A 29 -7.47 -11.61 -6.91
CA THR A 29 -6.45 -11.36 -7.94
C THR A 29 -5.71 -10.03 -7.74
N ARG A 30 -6.39 -9.01 -7.23
CA ARG A 30 -5.84 -7.64 -7.13
C ARG A 30 -5.85 -7.05 -5.73
N HIS A 31 -6.54 -7.69 -4.79
CA HIS A 31 -6.70 -7.22 -3.43
C HIS A 31 -6.56 -8.42 -2.51
N ASN A 32 -5.62 -8.36 -1.58
CA ASN A 32 -5.20 -9.52 -0.80
C ASN A 32 -4.99 -9.10 0.64
N TRP A 33 -5.46 -9.94 1.57
CA TRP A 33 -5.38 -9.67 2.99
C TRP A 33 -4.83 -10.85 3.79
N ALA A 34 -4.07 -10.51 4.85
CA ALA A 34 -3.74 -11.40 5.94
C ALA A 34 -4.14 -10.72 7.26
N SER A 35 -4.93 -11.39 8.08
CA SER A 35 -5.28 -10.91 9.43
C SER A 35 -4.36 -11.58 10.45
N ILE A 36 -3.65 -10.79 11.24
CA ILE A 36 -2.66 -11.22 12.22
C ILE A 36 -2.84 -10.35 13.47
N ASP A 37 -3.47 -10.91 14.50
CA ASP A 37 -3.86 -10.19 15.71
C ASP A 37 -4.60 -8.87 15.38
N HIS A 38 -4.05 -7.74 15.83
CA HIS A 38 -4.57 -6.39 15.59
C HIS A 38 -4.14 -5.77 14.25
N CYS A 39 -3.44 -6.52 13.41
CA CYS A 39 -2.90 -6.07 12.13
C CYS A 39 -3.63 -6.75 10.96
N ILE A 40 -3.92 -5.99 9.92
CA ILE A 40 -4.39 -6.49 8.64
C ILE A 40 -3.38 -6.05 7.58
N TRP A 41 -2.62 -7.01 7.07
CA TRP A 41 -1.73 -6.80 5.93
C TRP A 41 -2.55 -6.72 4.66
N VAL A 42 -2.25 -5.75 3.79
CA VAL A 42 -2.94 -5.49 2.53
C VAL A 42 -1.92 -5.50 1.40
N VAL A 43 -2.17 -6.26 0.34
CA VAL A 43 -1.44 -6.17 -0.92
C VAL A 43 -2.44 -5.86 -2.03
N ASP A 44 -2.36 -4.65 -2.56
CA ASP A 44 -3.17 -4.16 -3.67
C ASP A 44 -2.33 -4.09 -4.94
N ILE A 45 -2.87 -4.59 -6.06
CA ILE A 45 -2.21 -4.62 -7.36
C ILE A 45 -3.06 -3.79 -8.31
N THR A 46 -2.55 -2.64 -8.71
CA THR A 46 -3.33 -1.66 -9.47
C THR A 46 -2.71 -1.48 -10.86
N ALA A 47 -3.56 -1.51 -11.89
CA ALA A 47 -3.13 -1.21 -13.24
C ALA A 47 -3.14 0.31 -13.47
N VAL A 48 -2.12 0.79 -14.16
CA VAL A 48 -2.05 2.16 -14.68
C VAL A 48 -3.24 2.39 -15.61
N GLY A 49 -4.03 3.41 -15.25
CA GLY A 49 -5.22 3.80 -15.99
C GLY A 49 -4.89 4.58 -17.27
N LYS A 50 -5.86 4.63 -18.17
CA LYS A 50 -5.73 5.31 -19.47
C LYS A 50 -5.27 6.77 -19.34
N TYR A 51 -5.89 7.54 -18.44
CA TYR A 51 -5.53 8.95 -18.24
C TYR A 51 -4.07 9.11 -17.79
N PHE A 52 -3.64 8.30 -16.83
CA PHE A 52 -2.25 8.33 -16.37
C PHE A 52 -1.29 8.00 -17.51
N SER A 53 -1.56 6.95 -18.30
CA SER A 53 -0.78 6.64 -19.51
C SER A 53 -0.69 7.79 -20.50
N GLU A 54 -1.80 8.46 -20.78
CA GLU A 54 -1.85 9.59 -21.73
C GLU A 54 -1.02 10.79 -21.24
N VAL A 55 -0.98 11.03 -19.93
CA VAL A 55 -0.25 12.16 -19.33
C VAL A 55 1.24 11.86 -19.15
N THR A 56 1.59 10.63 -18.79
CA THR A 56 2.95 10.28 -18.35
C THR A 56 3.77 9.51 -19.40
N GLY A 57 3.10 8.91 -20.39
CA GLY A 57 3.75 8.05 -21.39
C GLY A 57 3.90 6.58 -20.96
N TRP A 58 3.53 6.22 -19.74
CA TRP A 58 3.56 4.81 -19.30
C TRP A 58 2.63 3.95 -20.16
N SER A 59 3.03 2.71 -20.45
CA SER A 59 2.17 1.77 -21.17
C SER A 59 0.88 1.50 -20.39
N PRO A 60 -0.30 1.53 -21.03
CA PRO A 60 -1.55 1.12 -20.39
C PRO A 60 -1.43 -0.31 -19.86
N MET A 61 -2.06 -0.57 -18.71
CA MET A 61 -1.98 -1.84 -18.00
C MET A 61 -0.64 -2.18 -17.35
N SER A 62 0.36 -1.30 -17.40
CA SER A 62 1.50 -1.34 -16.46
C SER A 62 0.99 -1.38 -15.02
N ILE A 63 1.76 -1.92 -14.08
CA ILE A 63 1.24 -2.26 -12.75
C ILE A 63 2.09 -1.60 -11.67
N HIS A 64 1.45 -1.07 -10.63
CA HIS A 64 2.10 -0.82 -9.34
C HIS A 64 1.49 -1.71 -8.27
N VAL A 65 2.25 -1.96 -7.20
CA VAL A 65 1.83 -2.81 -6.09
C VAL A 65 1.99 -2.03 -4.79
N GLU A 66 0.85 -1.75 -4.19
CA GLU A 66 0.73 -1.05 -2.92
C GLU A 66 0.64 -2.07 -1.79
N LEU A 67 1.36 -1.78 -0.71
CA LEU A 67 1.30 -2.51 0.56
C LEU A 67 0.64 -1.61 1.60
N GLY A 68 0.00 -2.22 2.59
CA GLY A 68 -0.50 -1.48 3.73
C GLY A 68 -0.69 -2.33 4.96
N ILE A 69 -0.45 -1.77 6.14
CA ILE A 69 -0.87 -2.36 7.41
C ILE A 69 -1.95 -1.49 8.02
N TYR A 70 -3.13 -2.09 8.15
CA TYR A 70 -4.26 -1.51 8.85
C TYR A 70 -4.31 -2.06 10.27
N TYR A 71 -4.47 -1.18 11.25
CA TYR A 71 -4.55 -1.53 12.66
C TYR A 71 -5.98 -1.36 13.17
N ASP A 72 -6.60 -2.44 13.61
CA ASP A 72 -8.04 -2.48 13.91
C ASP A 72 -8.46 -1.68 15.15
N PHE A 73 -7.51 -1.33 16.01
CA PHE A 73 -7.71 -0.47 17.18
C PHE A 73 -7.69 1.02 16.86
N VAL A 74 -7.27 1.42 15.66
CA VAL A 74 -7.32 2.81 15.19
C VAL A 74 -8.71 3.03 14.56
N PRO A 75 -9.57 3.88 15.14
CA PRO A 75 -10.91 4.07 14.59
C PRO A 75 -10.85 4.67 13.19
N THR A 76 -11.82 4.32 12.35
CA THR A 76 -11.95 4.84 10.99
C THR A 76 -12.56 6.23 11.02
N GLU A 77 -11.88 7.25 10.50
CA GLU A 77 -12.43 8.60 10.53
C GLU A 77 -13.50 8.85 9.48
N ASN A 78 -13.31 8.43 8.22
CA ASN A 78 -14.13 8.96 7.11
C ASN A 78 -14.31 8.01 5.90
N SER A 79 -13.92 6.74 5.99
CA SER A 79 -14.15 5.78 4.92
C SER A 79 -14.73 4.48 5.46
N ASP A 80 -15.86 4.05 4.92
CA ASP A 80 -16.42 2.74 5.17
C ASP A 80 -15.41 1.68 4.74
N ILE A 81 -14.69 1.11 5.70
CA ILE A 81 -13.87 -0.07 5.46
C ILE A 81 -14.84 -1.18 5.09
N LYS A 82 -14.67 -1.73 3.89
CA LYS A 82 -15.54 -2.80 3.42
C LYS A 82 -15.46 -3.97 4.40
N THR A 83 -16.61 -4.48 4.81
CA THR A 83 -16.70 -5.70 5.60
C THR A 83 -16.99 -6.88 4.67
N GLY A 84 -16.23 -7.96 4.84
CA GLY A 84 -16.41 -9.22 4.12
C GLY A 84 -17.60 -10.03 4.63
N THR A 85 -17.85 -11.16 3.99
CA THR A 85 -19.03 -11.98 4.30
C THR A 85 -18.95 -12.70 5.65
N LYS A 86 -17.77 -12.77 6.27
CA LYS A 86 -17.57 -13.35 7.61
C LYS A 86 -17.35 -12.27 8.67
N GLY A 87 -17.62 -11.01 8.36
CA GLY A 87 -17.35 -9.89 9.25
C GLY A 87 -15.89 -9.42 9.23
N GLU A 88 -15.04 -9.94 8.34
CA GLU A 88 -13.65 -9.51 8.25
C GLU A 88 -13.53 -8.09 7.65
N LEU A 89 -12.64 -7.25 8.18
CA LEU A 89 -12.34 -5.95 7.58
C LEU A 89 -11.47 -6.15 6.32
N LEU A 90 -11.82 -5.45 5.24
CA LEU A 90 -11.14 -5.50 3.95
C LEU A 90 -10.68 -4.09 3.53
N PRO A 91 -9.72 -3.48 4.27
CA PRO A 91 -9.17 -2.18 3.95
C PRO A 91 -8.40 -2.21 2.62
N LYS A 92 -8.34 -1.09 1.91
CA LYS A 92 -7.42 -0.88 0.79
C LYS A 92 -6.10 -0.30 1.29
N ALA A 93 -5.04 -0.38 0.48
CA ALA A 93 -3.72 0.12 0.86
C ALA A 93 -3.75 1.60 1.30
N HIS A 94 -4.42 2.48 0.56
CA HIS A 94 -4.58 3.90 0.91
C HIS A 94 -5.43 4.18 2.17
N GLN A 95 -6.09 3.16 2.74
CA GLN A 95 -6.84 3.26 3.99
C GLN A 95 -6.03 2.79 5.21
N CYS A 96 -4.82 2.27 4.97
CA CYS A 96 -3.95 1.76 6.02
C CYS A 96 -3.20 2.89 6.73
N GLN A 97 -2.91 2.71 8.02
CA GLN A 97 -2.13 3.69 8.77
C GLN A 97 -0.65 3.68 8.38
N LEU A 98 -0.13 2.53 7.97
CA LEU A 98 1.20 2.43 7.38
C LEU A 98 1.07 1.94 5.93
N PRO A 99 1.11 2.84 4.93
CA PRO A 99 1.22 2.49 3.54
C PRO A 99 2.69 2.27 3.13
N ASN A 100 2.92 1.46 2.11
CA ASN A 100 4.21 1.32 1.43
C ASN A 100 3.98 0.84 -0.01
N GLU A 101 5.02 0.79 -0.82
CA GLU A 101 4.96 0.33 -2.22
C GLU A 101 6.11 -0.62 -2.51
N LEU A 102 5.90 -1.58 -3.40
CA LEU A 102 6.99 -2.40 -3.93
C LEU A 102 7.70 -1.67 -5.07
N ASN A 103 9.01 -1.88 -5.15
CA ASN A 103 9.84 -1.37 -6.23
C ASN A 103 10.30 -2.50 -7.16
N CYS A 104 10.39 -2.20 -8.45
CA CYS A 104 10.96 -3.02 -9.50
C CYS A 104 12.44 -3.28 -9.25
N ASN A 105 12.89 -4.50 -9.56
CA ASN A 105 14.31 -4.83 -9.64
C ASN A 105 14.79 -5.04 -11.09
N ILE A 106 13.87 -5.15 -12.03
CA ILE A 106 14.18 -5.22 -13.46
C ILE A 106 14.61 -3.85 -14.02
N ASP A 107 15.54 -3.86 -14.98
CA ASP A 107 15.94 -2.65 -15.70
C ASP A 107 14.87 -2.28 -16.74
N GLN A 108 14.25 -1.12 -16.54
CA GLN A 108 13.19 -0.59 -17.41
C GLN A 108 13.64 0.65 -18.19
N ALA A 109 14.94 1.00 -18.17
CA ALA A 109 15.45 2.22 -18.77
C ALA A 109 15.16 2.31 -20.28
N ASN A 110 15.12 1.17 -20.98
CA ASN A 110 14.75 1.13 -22.40
C ASN A 110 13.32 1.63 -22.65
N TYR A 111 12.42 1.47 -21.67
CA TYR A 111 11.06 1.94 -21.73
C TYR A 111 10.90 3.36 -21.22
N THR A 112 11.64 3.80 -20.20
CA THR A 112 11.36 5.10 -19.53
C THR A 112 12.28 6.25 -19.93
N ARG A 113 13.47 5.99 -20.51
CA ARG A 113 14.48 7.02 -20.85
C ARG A 113 14.03 8.15 -21.77
N HIS A 114 12.89 7.97 -22.42
CA HIS A 114 12.34 8.91 -23.39
C HIS A 114 11.29 9.85 -22.78
N PHE A 115 10.97 9.69 -21.49
CA PHE A 115 10.06 10.59 -20.80
C PHE A 115 10.71 11.95 -20.56
N ASP A 116 9.93 13.00 -20.78
CA ASP A 116 10.38 14.38 -20.54
C ASP A 116 10.50 14.71 -19.05
N ASN A 117 9.70 14.05 -18.21
CA ASN A 117 9.73 14.25 -16.75
C ASN A 117 10.79 13.33 -16.12
N PRO A 118 11.89 13.88 -15.54
CA PRO A 118 12.94 13.06 -14.92
C PRO A 118 12.41 12.19 -13.78
N ALA A 119 11.39 12.65 -13.05
CA ALA A 119 10.78 11.85 -12.00
C ALA A 119 10.18 10.56 -12.56
N GLU A 120 9.52 10.60 -13.72
CA GLU A 120 8.96 9.41 -14.37
C GLU A 120 10.05 8.50 -14.96
N VAL A 121 11.18 9.05 -15.41
CA VAL A 121 12.34 8.27 -15.89
C VAL A 121 12.89 7.38 -14.78
N ASP A 122 13.02 7.93 -13.58
CA ASP A 122 13.67 7.30 -12.42
C ASP A 122 12.71 6.46 -11.55
N ARG A 123 11.41 6.42 -11.87
CA ARG A 123 10.42 5.67 -11.10
C ARG A 123 10.70 4.17 -11.10
N LYS A 124 10.51 3.58 -9.92
CA LYS A 124 10.68 2.15 -9.68
C LYS A 124 9.43 1.48 -9.13
N ASP A 125 8.39 2.22 -8.81
CA ASP A 125 7.15 1.72 -8.23
C ASP A 125 6.17 1.17 -9.28
N ILE A 126 6.45 1.36 -10.58
CA ILE A 126 5.62 0.87 -11.69
C ILE A 126 6.41 -0.11 -12.57
N TRP A 127 5.85 -1.31 -12.75
CA TRP A 127 6.29 -2.29 -13.74
C TRP A 127 5.64 -2.03 -15.08
N TRP A 128 6.45 -1.69 -16.07
CA TRP A 128 6.08 -1.56 -17.47
C TRP A 128 5.58 -2.89 -18.01
N ILE A 129 4.37 -2.89 -18.59
CA ILE A 129 3.86 -4.04 -19.35
C ILE A 129 3.73 -3.63 -20.80
N GLU A 130 4.38 -4.35 -21.70
CA GLU A 130 4.25 -4.08 -23.13
C GLU A 130 2.80 -4.21 -23.61
N THR A 131 2.42 -3.43 -24.62
CA THR A 131 1.05 -3.42 -25.15
C THR A 131 0.61 -4.79 -25.70
N ASN A 132 1.54 -5.65 -26.10
CA ASN A 132 1.28 -7.03 -26.53
C ASN A 132 1.34 -8.05 -25.36
N GLY A 133 1.79 -7.63 -24.17
CA GLY A 133 1.96 -8.46 -22.98
C GLY A 133 3.17 -9.40 -23.00
N SER A 134 4.14 -9.19 -23.90
CA SER A 134 5.30 -10.06 -24.11
C SER A 134 6.13 -10.31 -22.84
N ASN A 135 6.21 -9.31 -21.95
CA ASN A 135 7.04 -9.33 -20.75
C ASN A 135 6.26 -9.65 -19.46
N ILE A 136 5.01 -10.09 -19.55
CA ILE A 136 4.15 -10.18 -18.36
C ILE A 136 4.61 -11.22 -17.33
N GLU A 137 5.09 -12.39 -17.77
CA GLU A 137 5.53 -13.43 -16.83
C GLU A 137 6.78 -12.98 -16.06
N GLU A 138 7.67 -12.22 -16.72
CA GLU A 138 8.84 -11.59 -16.08
C GLU A 138 8.40 -10.54 -15.05
N VAL A 139 7.51 -9.62 -15.43
CA VAL A 139 6.98 -8.58 -14.54
C VAL A 139 6.34 -9.19 -13.28
N ILE A 140 5.45 -10.17 -13.42
CA ILE A 140 4.79 -10.77 -12.24
C ILE A 140 5.80 -11.60 -11.41
N SER A 141 6.83 -12.16 -12.04
CA SER A 141 7.91 -12.85 -11.32
C SER A 141 8.78 -11.88 -10.53
N ASP A 142 9.06 -10.69 -11.04
CA ASP A 142 9.79 -9.64 -10.32
C ASP A 142 8.95 -9.05 -9.18
N ILE A 143 7.64 -8.87 -9.36
CA ILE A 143 6.74 -8.51 -8.25
C ILE A 143 6.79 -9.57 -7.15
N LYS A 144 6.74 -10.86 -7.51
CA LYS A 144 6.90 -11.96 -6.55
C LYS A 144 8.23 -11.87 -5.81
N HIS A 145 9.32 -11.62 -6.54
CA HIS A 145 10.66 -11.49 -5.97
C HIS A 145 10.75 -10.30 -4.99
N SER A 146 10.26 -9.13 -5.40
CA SER A 146 10.19 -7.92 -4.59
C SER A 146 9.39 -8.14 -3.32
N PHE A 147 8.22 -8.77 -3.43
CA PHE A 147 7.40 -9.13 -2.29
C PHE A 147 8.16 -10.04 -1.30
N LEU A 148 8.87 -11.06 -1.80
CA LEU A 148 9.60 -11.99 -0.93
C LEU A 148 10.82 -11.38 -0.25
N ILE A 149 11.51 -10.43 -0.90
CA ILE A 149 12.74 -9.83 -0.37
C ILE A 149 12.46 -8.63 0.54
N SER A 150 11.52 -7.76 0.17
CA SER A 150 11.29 -6.51 0.90
C SER A 150 9.89 -6.42 1.49
N GLY A 151 8.86 -6.80 0.72
CA GLY A 151 7.46 -6.67 1.16
C GLY A 151 7.14 -7.47 2.41
N LEU A 152 7.52 -8.75 2.43
CA LEU A 152 7.24 -9.66 3.54
C LEU A 152 7.98 -9.27 4.81
N ASP A 153 9.24 -8.86 4.69
CA ASP A 153 10.03 -8.41 5.84
C ASP A 153 9.50 -7.07 6.38
N TRP A 154 9.04 -6.17 5.51
CA TRP A 154 8.36 -4.95 5.92
C TRP A 154 7.09 -5.25 6.72
N PHE A 155 6.24 -6.17 6.24
CA PHE A 155 5.04 -6.60 6.95
C PHE A 155 5.34 -7.16 8.34
N ARG A 156 6.32 -8.07 8.42
CA ARG A 156 6.74 -8.68 9.69
C ARG A 156 7.27 -7.64 10.67
N LYS A 157 8.13 -6.74 10.19
CA LYS A 157 8.72 -5.67 10.99
C LYS A 157 7.66 -4.78 11.62
N TYR A 158 6.64 -4.38 10.87
CA TYR A 158 5.63 -3.44 11.33
C TYR A 158 4.36 -4.11 11.90
N THR A 159 4.37 -5.44 12.02
CA THR A 159 3.41 -6.13 12.90
C THR A 159 3.76 -5.92 14.37
N ASP A 160 5.03 -5.65 14.68
CA ASP A 160 5.45 -5.17 15.99
C ASP A 160 4.94 -3.73 16.22
N LEU A 161 4.03 -3.58 17.18
CA LEU A 161 3.30 -2.32 17.39
C LEU A 161 4.20 -1.18 17.87
N GLU A 162 5.25 -1.48 18.64
CA GLU A 162 6.23 -0.46 19.05
C GLU A 162 7.03 0.05 17.84
N THR A 163 7.48 -0.85 16.98
CA THR A 163 8.17 -0.50 15.73
C THR A 163 7.28 0.30 14.78
N ALA A 164 6.01 -0.11 14.64
CA ALA A 164 5.02 0.63 13.85
C ALA A 164 4.75 2.03 14.42
N PHE A 165 4.57 2.13 15.74
CA PHE A 165 4.34 3.42 16.39
C PHE A 165 5.51 4.37 16.16
N ASN A 166 6.75 3.89 16.35
CA ASN A 166 7.96 4.66 16.09
C ASN A 166 8.07 5.13 14.64
N GLU A 167 7.53 4.40 13.67
CA GLU A 167 7.51 4.82 12.27
C GLU A 167 6.50 5.93 12.02
N ILE A 168 5.27 5.79 12.56
CA ILE A 168 4.23 6.83 12.49
C ILE A 168 4.74 8.14 13.11
N GLU A 169 5.50 8.07 14.21
CA GLU A 169 6.06 9.27 14.85
C GLU A 169 7.06 10.04 13.96
N LYS A 170 7.67 9.39 12.96
CA LYS A 170 8.61 10.03 12.02
C LYS A 170 7.93 10.75 10.87
N GLU A 171 6.65 10.49 10.63
CA GLU A 171 5.90 11.16 9.56
C GLU A 171 5.91 12.69 9.72
N HIS A 172 5.62 13.41 8.64
CA HIS A 172 5.41 14.85 8.74
C HIS A 172 4.21 15.17 9.62
N ASN A 173 4.34 16.21 10.43
CA ASN A 173 3.27 16.67 11.31
C ASN A 173 2.02 16.98 10.49
N SER A 174 0.97 16.24 10.78
CA SER A 174 -0.31 16.30 10.08
C SER A 174 -1.40 15.79 11.00
N PHE A 175 -2.64 16.06 10.64
CA PHE A 175 -3.79 15.54 11.35
C PHE A 175 -3.77 14.01 11.43
N ASN A 176 -3.58 13.33 10.29
CA ASN A 176 -3.52 11.88 10.20
C ASN A 176 -2.43 11.28 11.09
N LYS A 177 -1.23 11.86 11.10
CA LYS A 177 -0.14 11.43 11.98
C LYS A 177 -0.57 11.48 13.44
N PHE A 178 -1.05 12.63 13.91
CA PHE A 178 -1.43 12.80 15.31
C PHE A 178 -2.60 11.92 15.70
N TYR A 179 -3.53 11.69 14.77
CA TYR A 179 -4.65 10.77 14.96
C TYR A 179 -4.15 9.35 15.18
N ASN A 180 -3.35 8.82 14.24
CA ASN A 180 -2.79 7.48 14.34
C ASN A 180 -1.94 7.32 15.62
N ALA A 181 -1.02 8.25 15.85
CA ALA A 181 -0.13 8.25 17.00
C ALA A 181 -0.89 8.24 18.34
N LYS A 182 -1.98 9.01 18.45
CA LYS A 182 -2.86 9.01 19.63
C LYS A 182 -3.42 7.61 19.92
N TYR A 183 -3.94 6.91 18.92
CA TYR A 183 -4.55 5.60 19.13
C TYR A 183 -3.52 4.49 19.35
N PHE A 184 -2.34 4.58 18.75
CA PHE A 184 -1.22 3.72 19.08
C PHE A 184 -0.78 3.90 20.54
N ALA A 185 -0.56 5.14 20.99
CA ALA A 185 -0.20 5.42 22.38
C ALA A 185 -1.26 4.89 23.37
N LYS A 186 -2.55 5.06 23.03
CA LYS A 186 -3.66 4.50 23.81
C LYS A 186 -3.59 2.97 23.89
N HIS A 187 -3.38 2.29 22.75
CA HIS A 187 -3.33 0.84 22.69
C HIS A 187 -2.12 0.27 23.45
N LEU A 188 -0.98 0.95 23.37
CA LEU A 188 0.26 0.60 24.08
C LEU A 188 0.28 1.02 25.56
N ASN A 189 -0.80 1.63 26.06
CA ASN A 189 -0.92 2.18 27.42
C ASN A 189 0.14 3.25 27.78
N ASP A 190 0.64 3.97 26.78
CA ASP A 190 1.52 5.13 27.00
C ASP A 190 0.67 6.40 27.23
N ASN A 191 0.33 6.64 28.50
CA ASN A 191 -0.50 7.78 28.88
C ASN A 191 0.18 9.14 28.60
N ALA A 192 1.51 9.22 28.61
CA ALA A 192 2.23 10.46 28.36
C ALA A 192 2.08 10.85 26.88
N LYS A 193 2.39 9.92 25.97
CA LYS A 193 2.23 10.09 24.53
C LYS A 193 0.77 10.27 24.12
N PHE A 194 -0.16 9.56 24.76
CA PHE A 194 -1.58 9.72 24.49
C PHE A 194 -2.05 11.16 24.76
N ASN A 195 -1.64 11.75 25.88
CA ASN A 195 -1.98 13.13 26.21
C ASN A 195 -1.33 14.12 25.25
N GLU A 196 -0.04 13.92 24.92
CA GLU A 196 0.68 14.74 23.96
C GLU A 196 -0.02 14.77 22.59
N TYR A 197 -0.27 13.59 22.00
CA TYR A 197 -0.89 13.49 20.68
C TYR A 197 -2.34 13.92 20.66
N SER A 198 -3.07 13.77 21.78
CA SER A 198 -4.42 14.35 21.91
C SER A 198 -4.39 15.87 21.79
N GLN A 199 -3.44 16.54 22.45
CA GLN A 199 -3.30 18.00 22.35
C GLN A 199 -2.85 18.46 20.97
N LEU A 200 -1.92 17.75 20.34
CA LEU A 200 -1.44 18.05 18.99
C LEU A 200 -2.56 17.90 17.95
N LEU A 201 -3.36 16.82 18.06
CA LEU A 201 -4.51 16.59 17.20
C LEU A 201 -5.55 17.70 17.32
N GLU A 202 -5.89 18.11 18.55
CA GLU A 202 -6.84 19.22 18.78
C GLU A 202 -6.35 20.55 18.21
N ARG A 203 -5.05 20.85 18.33
CA ARG A 203 -4.46 22.07 17.74
C ARG A 203 -4.54 22.03 16.22
N GLU A 204 -4.25 20.88 15.64
CA GLU A 204 -4.28 20.69 14.19
C GLU A 204 -5.70 20.76 13.63
N GLN A 205 -6.69 20.19 14.34
CA GLN A 205 -8.10 20.34 13.99
C GLN A 205 -8.51 21.82 13.97
N LYS A 206 -8.17 22.58 15.02
CA LYS A 206 -8.47 24.03 15.07
C LYS A 206 -7.80 24.80 13.94
N ARG A 207 -6.57 24.42 13.58
CA ARG A 207 -5.85 25.02 12.44
C ARG A 207 -6.61 24.75 11.14
N ILE A 208 -7.04 23.52 10.91
CA ILE A 208 -7.83 23.12 9.73
C ILE A 208 -9.16 23.88 9.68
N ASP A 209 -9.91 23.88 10.78
CA ASP A 209 -11.21 24.57 10.87
C ASP A 209 -11.08 26.08 10.61
N SER A 210 -9.95 26.70 10.96
CA SER A 210 -9.72 28.13 10.69
C SER A 210 -9.58 28.48 9.21
N PHE A 211 -9.35 27.52 8.31
CA PHE A 211 -9.35 27.75 6.87
C PHE A 211 -10.73 27.66 6.23
N PHE A 212 -11.70 27.09 6.96
CA PHE A 212 -13.08 26.90 6.49
C PHE A 212 -14.08 27.87 7.11
N ASN A 213 -13.63 28.70 8.06
CA ASN A 213 -14.36 29.82 8.65
C ASN A 213 -13.87 31.15 8.05
#